data_AF-A0A950HJV4-F1
#
_entry.id   AF-A0A950HJV4-F1
#
_cell.length_a   1.000
_cell.length_b   1.000
_cell.length_c   1.000
_cell.angle_alpha   90.00
_cell.angle_beta   90.00
_cell.angle_gamma   90.00
#
_symmetry.space_group_name_H-M   'P 1'
#
loop_
_entity.id
_entity.type
_entity.pdbx_description
1 polymer ?
#
loop_
_entity_poly.entity_id
_entity_poly.type
_entity_poly.pdbx_seq_one_letter_code
_entity_poly.pdbx_strand_id
1 'polypeptide(L)'
;MRLLPTLAIAVVVPLTGPAWAGQAFCSVSDPAWTLQPAVVLPLLASLILYVAGIGRLWTHAGRGRGVKPAQVCYFLSGWTAVAAALLSPLHLLAERLFTAHMVEHEILMALAAPLLVLSRPAGAFAWGLPPQWSGALGRWARRRGVVPLWRRLTEPLTATVLHAIAIWAWHVPALFEMALRSEFMHFLQHLSFFATALFFWQAMLCGAQRQRGTAVLDLFLTSMHTGLLGALLTLCPRLLYPAQTAWAPLWGLTPLEDQQLGGLVMWVPAGFVYLGAALLLAAIMIRGSTAPAMKVQDAIPG
;
A
#
# COMPACT_ATOMS: atom_id res chain seq x y z
N MET A 1 -38.42 20.58 14.90
CA MET A 1 -37.69 21.24 13.79
C MET A 1 -36.22 20.79 13.88
N ARG A 2 -35.87 19.57 13.46
CA ARG A 2 -35.24 19.23 12.17
C ARG A 2 -34.19 20.24 11.69
N LEU A 3 -32.96 20.10 12.19
CA LEU A 3 -31.74 20.49 11.48
C LEU A 3 -30.77 19.30 11.56
N LEU A 4 -30.52 18.70 10.40
CA LEU A 4 -29.57 17.63 10.14
C LEU A 4 -28.14 18.19 10.28
N PRO A 5 -27.21 17.54 11.00
CA PRO A 5 -25.79 17.71 10.72
C PRO A 5 -25.41 16.72 9.61
N THR A 6 -25.09 17.31 8.47
CA THR A 6 -24.58 16.69 7.25
C THR A 6 -23.36 15.81 7.53
N LEU A 7 -23.39 14.63 6.90
CA LEU A 7 -22.29 13.68 6.78
C LEU A 7 -21.07 14.36 6.12
N ALA A 8 -19.98 14.54 6.86
CA ALA A 8 -18.66 14.73 6.27
C ALA A 8 -18.09 13.36 5.89
N ILE A 9 -18.59 12.81 4.79
CA ILE A 9 -17.82 11.90 3.95
C ILE A 9 -16.79 12.81 3.27
N ALA A 10 -15.50 12.54 3.48
CA ALA A 10 -14.46 13.14 2.65
C ALA A 10 -14.60 12.54 1.23
N VAL A 11 -15.53 13.07 0.46
CA VAL A 11 -15.51 13.00 -0.99
C VAL A 11 -14.44 14.00 -1.40
N VAL A 12 -13.31 13.49 -1.88
CA VAL A 12 -12.28 14.29 -2.53
C VAL A 12 -12.91 14.85 -3.82
N VAL A 13 -13.25 16.14 -3.79
CA VAL A 13 -13.53 16.90 -5.00
C VAL A 13 -12.17 17.09 -5.71
N PRO A 14 -12.02 16.72 -6.99
CA PRO A 14 -10.84 17.09 -7.73
C PRO A 14 -10.89 18.60 -7.94
N LEU A 15 -10.06 19.34 -7.20
CA LEU A 15 -9.81 20.75 -7.49
C LEU A 15 -8.92 20.79 -8.73
N THR A 16 -9.53 21.04 -9.88
CA THR A 16 -8.84 21.32 -11.13
C THR A 16 -7.89 22.51 -10.93
N GLY A 17 -6.58 22.26 -10.89
CA GLY A 17 -5.56 23.29 -11.00
C GLY A 17 -5.47 23.82 -12.44
N PRO A 18 -5.07 25.08 -12.66
CA PRO A 18 -5.03 25.65 -14.00
C PRO A 18 -3.94 25.00 -14.85
N ALA A 19 -4.27 24.73 -16.11
CA ALA A 19 -3.32 24.33 -17.14
C ALA A 19 -2.31 25.46 -17.38
N TRP A 20 -1.05 25.25 -17.00
CA TRP A 20 0.05 26.11 -17.41
C TRP A 20 0.55 25.64 -18.78
N ALA A 21 0.01 26.27 -19.83
CA ALA A 21 0.66 26.30 -21.13
C ALA A 21 1.92 27.17 -21.02
N GLY A 22 3.08 26.54 -21.13
CA GLY A 22 4.37 27.23 -21.15
C GLY A 22 5.46 26.30 -21.66
N GLN A 23 5.75 26.39 -22.96
CA GLN A 23 6.95 25.82 -23.55
C GLN A 23 8.16 26.49 -22.90
N ALA A 24 8.77 25.82 -21.93
CA ALA A 24 10.09 26.14 -21.42
C ALA A 24 10.89 24.85 -21.37
N PHE A 25 12.07 24.86 -21.98
CA PHE A 25 13.08 23.82 -21.81
C PHE A 25 13.31 23.60 -20.31
N CYS A 26 12.72 22.56 -19.72
CA CYS A 26 12.96 22.22 -18.33
C CYS A 26 14.33 21.57 -18.23
N SER A 27 15.29 22.31 -17.69
CA SER A 27 16.49 21.73 -17.10
C SER A 27 16.08 20.68 -16.05
N VAL A 28 16.84 19.60 -15.97
CA VAL A 28 16.70 18.44 -15.05
C VAL A 28 16.86 18.83 -13.56
N SER A 29 16.75 20.12 -13.21
CA SER A 29 17.37 20.71 -12.02
C SER A 29 16.41 21.27 -10.96
N ASP A 30 15.10 21.09 -11.06
CA ASP A 30 14.21 21.39 -9.93
C ASP A 30 13.71 20.09 -9.30
N PRO A 31 14.38 19.59 -8.24
CA PRO A 31 13.79 18.61 -7.32
C PRO A 31 12.66 19.29 -6.54
N ALA A 32 11.58 19.63 -7.24
CA ALA A 32 10.42 20.25 -6.65
C ALA A 32 9.62 19.18 -5.90
N TRP A 33 9.39 19.41 -4.61
CA TRP A 33 8.50 18.59 -3.81
C TRP A 33 7.05 18.81 -4.27
N THR A 34 6.33 17.73 -4.50
CA THR A 34 4.95 17.75 -5.00
C THR A 34 3.99 17.86 -3.83
N LEU A 35 3.60 19.10 -3.48
CA LEU A 35 2.74 19.36 -2.32
C LEU A 35 1.25 19.38 -2.69
N GLN A 36 0.75 18.29 -3.28
CA GLN A 36 -0.67 18.16 -3.60
C GLN A 36 -1.49 18.02 -2.31
N PRO A 37 -2.48 18.89 -2.04
CA PRO A 37 -3.27 18.83 -0.80
C PRO A 37 -3.98 17.49 -0.59
N ALA A 38 -4.40 16.84 -1.68
CA ALA A 38 -5.06 15.54 -1.66
C ALA A 38 -4.17 14.41 -1.08
N VAL A 39 -2.84 14.55 -1.16
CA VAL A 39 -1.87 13.58 -0.64
C VAL A 39 -1.31 14.04 0.71
N VAL A 40 -0.92 15.32 0.80
CA VAL A 40 -0.30 15.89 2.00
C VAL A 40 -1.26 15.87 3.19
N LEU A 41 -2.54 16.24 3.00
CA LEU A 41 -3.48 16.32 4.12
C LEU A 41 -3.75 14.95 4.76
N PRO A 42 -4.05 13.86 4.02
CA PRO A 42 -4.17 12.53 4.62
C PRO A 42 -2.87 12.04 5.27
N LEU A 43 -1.72 12.29 4.65
CA LEU A 43 -0.42 11.89 5.23
C LEU A 43 -0.16 12.60 6.56
N LEU A 44 -0.29 13.92 6.61
CA LEU A 44 -0.11 14.69 7.84
C LEU A 44 -1.15 14.31 8.90
N ALA A 45 -2.42 14.17 8.50
CA ALA A 45 -3.48 13.76 9.42
C ALA A 45 -3.17 12.39 10.04
N SER A 46 -2.72 11.42 9.24
CA SER A 46 -2.34 10.10 9.75
C SER A 46 -1.15 10.18 10.70
N LEU A 47 -0.11 10.96 10.39
CA LEU A 47 1.05 11.13 11.27
C LEU A 47 0.66 11.78 12.60
N ILE A 48 -0.09 12.89 12.55
CA ILE A 48 -0.55 13.62 13.74
C ILE A 48 -1.42 12.71 14.61
N LEU A 49 -2.40 12.02 14.03
CA LEU A 49 -3.27 11.10 14.77
C LEU A 49 -2.48 9.95 15.40
N TYR A 50 -1.48 9.40 14.69
CA TYR A 50 -0.66 8.31 15.21
C TYR A 50 0.20 8.77 16.40
N VAL A 51 0.91 9.89 16.25
CA VAL A 51 1.79 10.45 17.29
C VAL A 51 0.98 10.90 18.50
N ALA A 52 -0.12 11.62 18.29
CA ALA A 52 -1.02 12.04 19.37
C ALA A 52 -1.62 10.82 20.11
N GLY A 53 -2.00 9.79 19.36
CA GLY A 53 -2.54 8.55 19.90
C GLY A 53 -1.54 7.78 20.76
N ILE A 54 -0.30 7.64 20.29
CA ILE A 54 0.78 7.02 21.06
C ILE A 54 1.09 7.85 22.31
N GLY A 55 1.20 9.17 22.16
CA GLY A 55 1.47 10.07 23.30
C GLY A 55 0.44 9.89 24.40
N ARG A 56 -0.85 9.92 24.04
CA ARG A 56 -1.95 9.69 25.00
C ARG A 56 -1.96 8.28 25.57
N LEU A 57 -1.71 7.27 24.76
CA LEU A 57 -1.70 5.88 25.21
C LEU A 57 -0.57 5.63 26.21
N TRP A 58 0.63 6.11 25.92
CA TRP A 58 1.80 5.90 26.77
C TRP A 58 1.79 6.77 28.03
N THR A 59 1.13 7.93 28.03
CA THR A 59 0.93 8.70 29.28
C THR A 59 -0.04 8.00 30.23
N HIS A 60 -1.07 7.32 29.72
CA HIS A 60 -2.06 6.61 30.56
C HIS A 60 -1.63 5.20 30.95
N ALA A 61 -1.04 4.44 30.03
CA ALA A 61 -0.73 3.02 30.23
C ALA A 61 0.76 2.73 30.46
N GLY A 62 1.65 3.71 30.24
CA GLY A 62 3.10 3.54 30.26
C GLY A 62 3.71 3.23 28.89
N ARG A 63 4.99 3.57 28.71
CA ARG A 63 5.71 3.41 27.43
C ARG A 63 5.77 1.95 27.02
N GLY A 64 5.43 1.68 25.75
CA GLY A 64 5.44 0.33 25.17
C GLY A 64 4.23 -0.53 25.51
N ARG A 65 3.27 -0.03 26.31
CA ARG A 65 1.99 -0.69 26.58
C ARG A 65 0.99 -0.33 25.48
N GLY A 66 0.29 -1.34 24.95
CA GLY A 66 -0.62 -1.24 23.81
C GLY A 66 0.07 -1.14 22.45
N VAL A 67 0.98 -0.17 22.27
CA VAL A 67 1.83 -0.03 21.07
C VAL A 67 3.30 -0.21 21.44
N LYS A 68 3.95 -1.19 20.83
CA LYS A 68 5.38 -1.50 21.05
C LYS A 68 6.27 -0.50 20.29
N PRO A 69 7.48 -0.16 20.78
CA PRO A 69 8.41 0.72 20.06
C PRO A 69 8.71 0.27 18.62
N ALA A 70 8.86 -1.04 18.39
CA ALA A 70 9.05 -1.58 17.03
C ALA A 70 7.89 -1.26 16.08
N GLN A 71 6.65 -1.22 16.57
CA GLN A 71 5.48 -0.83 15.76
C GLN A 71 5.51 0.65 15.38
N VAL A 72 6.09 1.50 16.22
CA VAL A 72 6.35 2.91 15.89
C VAL A 72 7.37 3.00 14.76
N CYS A 73 8.46 2.23 14.83
CA CYS A 73 9.44 2.19 13.74
C CYS A 73 8.82 1.71 12.42
N TYR A 74 7.99 0.66 12.45
CA TYR A 74 7.29 0.20 11.24
C TYR A 74 6.35 1.26 10.67
N PHE A 75 5.58 1.96 11.52
CA PHE A 75 4.71 3.03 11.06
C PHE A 75 5.50 4.16 10.42
N LEU A 76 6.52 4.68 11.10
CA LEU A 76 7.33 5.80 10.60
C LEU A 76 8.05 5.41 9.32
N SER A 77 8.58 4.18 9.22
CA SER A 77 9.24 3.71 8.00
C SER A 77 8.26 3.57 6.84
N GLY A 78 7.09 2.96 7.07
CA GLY A 78 6.05 2.83 6.06
C GLY A 78 5.48 4.17 5.63
N TRP A 79 5.23 5.08 6.59
CA TRP A 79 4.76 6.43 6.32
C TRP A 79 5.76 7.24 5.50
N THR A 80 7.05 7.18 5.88
CA THR A 80 8.13 7.83 5.13
C THR A 80 8.27 7.24 3.74
N ALA A 81 8.08 5.93 3.56
CA ALA A 81 8.07 5.31 2.23
C ALA A 81 6.93 5.85 1.35
N VAL A 82 5.71 6.01 1.89
CA VAL A 82 4.60 6.65 1.14
C VAL A 82 4.92 8.11 0.82
N ALA A 83 5.44 8.87 1.79
CA ALA A 83 5.81 10.27 1.58
C ALA A 83 6.94 10.41 0.54
N ALA A 84 7.94 9.53 0.58
CA ALA A 84 9.03 9.50 -0.38
C ALA A 84 8.55 9.11 -1.78
N ALA A 85 7.61 8.18 -1.90
CA ALA A 85 6.99 7.85 -3.17
C ALA A 85 6.27 9.08 -3.76
N LEU A 86 5.32 9.65 -3.02
CA LEU A 86 4.34 10.58 -3.58
C LEU A 86 4.70 12.09 -3.50
N LEU A 87 5.60 12.49 -2.60
CA LEU A 87 5.95 13.90 -2.38
C LEU A 87 7.34 14.27 -2.90
N SER A 88 8.21 13.27 -3.08
CA SER A 88 9.58 13.51 -3.48
C SER A 88 9.70 13.71 -4.99
N PRO A 89 10.88 14.15 -5.49
CA PRO A 89 11.14 14.22 -6.93
C PRO A 89 10.94 12.90 -7.68
N LEU A 90 10.86 11.77 -6.96
CA LEU A 90 10.49 10.48 -7.55
C LEU A 90 9.11 10.53 -8.21
N HIS A 91 8.14 11.25 -7.64
CA HIS A 91 6.79 11.37 -8.21
C HIS A 91 6.84 12.08 -9.58
N LEU A 92 7.59 13.18 -9.68
CA LEU A 92 7.78 13.89 -10.95
C LEU A 92 8.52 13.03 -11.97
N LEU A 93 9.46 12.20 -11.52
CA LEU A 93 10.14 11.26 -12.39
C LEU A 93 9.19 10.14 -12.84
N ALA A 94 8.32 9.68 -11.95
CA ALA A 94 7.29 8.69 -12.20
C ALA A 94 6.24 9.17 -13.20
N GLU A 95 6.01 10.48 -13.36
CA GLU A 95 5.15 11.02 -14.42
C GLU A 95 5.84 11.03 -15.81
N ARG A 96 7.17 10.84 -15.87
CA ARG A 96 7.97 11.03 -17.09
C ARG A 96 8.67 9.77 -17.59
N LEU A 97 8.96 8.84 -16.69
CA LEU A 97 9.62 7.58 -16.96
C LEU A 97 8.72 6.43 -16.55
N PHE A 98 8.67 5.40 -17.38
CA PHE A 98 7.98 4.17 -17.05
C PHE A 98 8.70 3.45 -15.90
N THR A 99 10.03 3.41 -15.89
CA THR A 99 10.79 2.78 -14.80
C THR A 99 10.51 3.43 -13.46
N ALA A 100 10.53 4.77 -13.38
CA ALA A 100 10.27 5.48 -12.12
C ALA A 100 8.82 5.31 -11.65
N HIS A 101 7.86 5.24 -12.59
CA HIS A 101 6.48 4.90 -12.29
C HIS A 101 6.35 3.52 -11.63
N MET A 102 7.08 2.52 -12.15
CA MET A 102 7.11 1.18 -11.54
C MET A 102 7.77 1.20 -10.16
N VAL A 103 8.86 1.95 -9.98
CA VAL A 103 9.51 2.11 -8.65
C VAL A 103 8.53 2.72 -7.64
N GLU A 104 7.77 3.74 -8.04
CA GLU A 104 6.77 4.38 -7.17
C GLU A 104 5.70 3.37 -6.71
N HIS A 105 5.12 2.61 -7.64
CA HIS A 105 4.13 1.57 -7.32
C HIS A 105 4.70 0.46 -6.43
N GLU A 106 5.93 0.01 -6.69
CA GLU A 106 6.61 -1.01 -5.87
C GLU A 106 6.89 -0.51 -4.45
N ILE A 107 7.32 0.74 -4.28
CA ILE A 107 7.49 1.34 -2.95
C ILE A 107 6.16 1.36 -2.19
N LEU A 108 5.05 1.72 -2.84
CA LEU A 108 3.74 1.78 -2.20
C LEU A 108 3.22 0.38 -1.83
N MET A 109 3.28 -0.57 -2.75
CA MET A 109 2.66 -1.89 -2.61
C MET A 109 3.53 -2.89 -1.86
N ALA A 110 4.82 -3.00 -2.20
CA ALA A 110 5.70 -4.03 -1.68
C ALA A 110 6.47 -3.58 -0.43
N LEU A 111 6.72 -2.28 -0.25
CA LEU A 111 7.46 -1.76 0.91
C LEU A 111 6.56 -1.07 1.95
N ALA A 112 5.82 -0.03 1.55
CA ALA A 112 5.08 0.81 2.48
C ALA A 112 3.89 0.09 3.10
N ALA A 113 3.06 -0.58 2.28
CA ALA A 113 1.89 -1.29 2.76
C ALA A 113 2.18 -2.35 3.84
N PRO A 114 3.14 -3.29 3.69
CA PRO A 114 3.42 -4.27 4.75
C PRO A 114 3.96 -3.63 6.03
N LEU A 115 4.80 -2.59 5.93
CA LEU A 115 5.30 -1.86 7.10
C LEU A 115 4.15 -1.18 7.87
N LEU A 116 3.23 -0.52 7.16
CA LEU A 116 2.06 0.08 7.77
C LEU A 116 1.13 -0.96 8.40
N VAL A 117 0.94 -2.12 7.77
CA VAL A 117 0.19 -3.24 8.35
C VAL A 117 0.85 -3.77 9.63
N LEU A 118 2.16 -3.98 9.63
CA LEU A 118 2.93 -4.47 10.79
C LEU A 118 2.89 -3.50 11.98
N SER A 119 2.73 -2.19 11.70
CA SER A 119 2.57 -1.19 12.76
C SER A 119 1.28 -1.36 13.59
N ARG A 120 0.25 -2.04 13.04
CA ARG A 120 -1.07 -2.22 13.67
C ARG A 120 -1.67 -0.90 14.19
N PRO A 121 -1.84 0.12 13.33
CA PRO A 121 -2.00 1.50 13.77
C PRO A 121 -3.39 1.81 14.34
N ALA A 122 -4.36 0.90 14.19
CA ALA A 122 -5.74 1.08 14.63
C ALA A 122 -5.86 1.49 16.11
N GLY A 123 -5.04 0.91 16.99
CA GLY A 123 -5.02 1.27 18.40
C GLY A 123 -4.55 2.70 18.64
N ALA A 124 -3.45 3.10 17.99
CA ALA A 124 -2.93 4.47 18.07
C ALA A 124 -3.94 5.47 17.50
N PHE A 125 -4.50 5.23 16.31
CA PHE A 125 -5.49 6.12 15.70
C PHE A 125 -6.75 6.28 16.57
N ALA A 126 -7.22 5.21 17.21
CA ALA A 126 -8.39 5.27 18.09
C ALA A 126 -8.15 6.20 19.30
N TRP A 127 -6.93 6.22 19.84
CA TRP A 127 -6.53 7.11 20.95
C TRP A 127 -6.18 8.53 20.50
N GLY A 128 -5.75 8.71 19.25
CA GLY A 128 -5.42 10.01 18.67
C GLY A 128 -6.67 10.84 18.34
N LEU A 129 -7.78 10.17 18.02
CA LEU A 129 -9.04 10.83 17.72
C LEU A 129 -9.64 11.55 18.94
N PRO A 130 -10.28 12.72 18.75
CA PRO A 130 -11.06 13.35 19.81
C PRO A 130 -12.20 12.43 20.30
N PRO A 131 -12.60 12.48 21.59
CA PRO A 131 -13.61 11.57 22.16
C PRO A 131 -14.95 11.53 21.39
N GLN A 132 -15.38 12.67 20.86
CA GLN A 132 -16.59 12.80 20.03
C GLN A 132 -16.48 12.03 18.70
N TRP A 133 -15.28 11.97 18.09
CA TRP A 133 -15.01 11.27 16.83
C TRP A 133 -14.72 9.78 17.08
N SER A 134 -14.03 9.44 18.16
CA SER A 134 -13.75 8.04 18.51
C SER A 134 -15.05 7.26 18.80
N GLY A 135 -16.02 7.90 19.48
CA GLY A 135 -17.36 7.34 19.67
C GLY A 135 -18.13 7.16 18.35
N ALA A 136 -18.04 8.13 17.43
CA ALA A 136 -18.68 8.06 16.12
C ALA A 136 -18.06 6.96 15.24
N LEU A 137 -16.74 6.86 15.20
CA LEU A 137 -16.02 5.83 14.46
C LEU A 137 -16.30 4.44 15.02
N GLY A 138 -16.34 4.30 16.36
CA GLY A 138 -16.73 3.05 17.01
C GLY A 138 -18.17 2.63 16.68
N ARG A 139 -19.12 3.57 16.64
CA ARG A 139 -20.51 3.30 16.19
C ARG A 139 -20.56 2.91 14.72
N TRP A 140 -19.80 3.59 13.87
CA TRP A 140 -19.71 3.28 12.44
C TRP A 140 -19.12 1.89 12.20
N ALA A 141 -18.01 1.56 12.86
CA ALA A 141 -17.38 0.24 12.80
C ALA A 141 -18.32 -0.88 13.27
N ARG A 142 -19.24 -0.59 14.21
CA ARG A 142 -20.28 -1.53 14.68
C ARG A 142 -21.55 -1.54 13.82
N ARG A 143 -21.66 -0.74 12.75
CA ARG A 143 -22.80 -0.84 11.82
C ARG A 143 -22.84 -2.24 11.22
N ARG A 144 -24.05 -2.78 11.06
CA ARG A 144 -24.26 -4.07 10.40
C ARG A 144 -23.61 -4.01 9.01
N GLY A 145 -22.71 -4.95 8.73
CA GLY A 145 -22.02 -5.07 7.44
C GLY A 145 -20.57 -4.56 7.41
N VAL A 146 -20.16 -3.61 8.25
CA VAL A 146 -18.77 -3.07 8.19
C VAL A 146 -17.74 -4.13 8.59
N VAL A 147 -17.92 -4.79 9.72
CA VAL A 147 -17.01 -5.87 10.17
C VAL A 147 -17.02 -7.07 9.20
N PRO A 148 -18.17 -7.60 8.75
CA PRO A 148 -18.20 -8.64 7.73
C PRO A 148 -17.51 -8.24 6.42
N LEU A 149 -17.73 -7.03 5.93
CA LEU A 149 -17.10 -6.52 4.72
C LEU A 149 -15.58 -6.43 4.89
N TRP A 150 -15.11 -5.84 5.99
CA TRP A 150 -13.67 -5.76 6.28
C TRP A 150 -13.03 -7.15 6.36
N ARG A 151 -13.69 -8.11 7.02
CA ARG A 151 -13.23 -9.51 7.09
C ARG A 151 -13.16 -10.17 5.72
N ARG A 152 -14.12 -9.89 4.84
CA ARG A 152 -14.13 -10.40 3.46
C ARG A 152 -13.02 -9.78 2.62
N LEU A 153 -12.84 -8.46 2.69
CA LEU A 153 -11.78 -7.76 1.96
C LEU A 153 -10.38 -8.14 2.42
N THR A 154 -10.22 -8.52 3.69
CA THR A 154 -8.94 -8.97 4.28
C THR A 154 -8.86 -10.50 4.41
N GLU A 155 -9.73 -11.23 3.71
CA GLU A 155 -9.60 -12.67 3.54
C GLU A 155 -8.50 -12.97 2.50
N PRO A 156 -7.60 -13.93 2.74
CA PRO A 156 -6.44 -14.18 1.87
C PRO A 156 -6.75 -14.24 0.37
N LEU A 157 -7.70 -15.09 -0.04
CA LEU A 157 -8.06 -15.24 -1.45
C LEU A 157 -8.69 -13.97 -2.02
N THR A 158 -9.64 -13.36 -1.30
CA THR A 158 -10.32 -12.14 -1.76
C THR A 158 -9.33 -10.99 -1.92
N ALA A 159 -8.44 -10.79 -0.95
CA ALA A 159 -7.43 -9.74 -0.99
C ALA A 159 -6.44 -9.95 -2.15
N THR A 160 -6.01 -11.20 -2.37
CA THR A 160 -5.14 -11.59 -3.48
C THR A 160 -5.78 -11.33 -4.83
N VAL A 161 -7.04 -11.73 -5.02
CA VAL A 161 -7.79 -11.48 -6.26
C VAL A 161 -7.99 -9.99 -6.50
N LEU A 162 -8.36 -9.21 -5.48
CA LEU A 162 -8.51 -7.77 -5.61
C LEU A 162 -7.19 -7.08 -5.99
N HIS A 163 -6.09 -7.50 -5.38
CA HIS A 163 -4.76 -6.97 -5.68
C HIS A 163 -4.32 -7.33 -7.10
N ALA A 164 -4.52 -8.59 -7.51
CA ALA A 164 -4.24 -9.03 -8.87
C ALA A 164 -5.06 -8.26 -9.91
N ILE A 165 -6.37 -8.07 -9.67
CA ILE A 165 -7.23 -7.28 -10.55
C ILE A 165 -6.71 -5.86 -10.69
N ALA A 166 -6.36 -5.20 -9.57
CA ALA A 166 -5.82 -3.84 -9.61
C ALA A 166 -4.53 -3.80 -10.45
N ILE A 167 -3.56 -4.67 -10.17
CA ILE A 167 -2.28 -4.76 -10.90
C ILE A 167 -2.54 -4.95 -12.40
N TRP A 168 -3.27 -5.99 -12.79
CA TRP A 168 -3.45 -6.30 -14.20
C TRP A 168 -4.30 -5.26 -14.94
N ALA A 169 -5.36 -4.73 -14.31
CA ALA A 169 -6.22 -3.73 -14.95
C ALA A 169 -5.44 -2.46 -15.32
N TRP A 170 -4.64 -1.93 -14.39
CA TRP A 170 -3.88 -0.71 -14.65
C TRP A 170 -2.69 -0.89 -15.59
N HIS A 171 -2.27 -2.14 -15.85
CA HIS A 171 -1.27 -2.47 -16.88
C HIS A 171 -1.90 -2.82 -18.24
N VAL A 172 -3.22 -2.68 -18.40
CA VAL A 172 -3.82 -2.66 -19.74
C VAL A 172 -3.52 -1.30 -20.38
N PRO A 173 -2.91 -1.24 -21.58
CA PRO A 173 -2.48 0.03 -22.20
C PRO A 173 -3.59 1.09 -22.27
N ALA A 174 -4.83 0.70 -22.56
CA ALA A 174 -5.96 1.63 -22.62
C ALA A 174 -6.27 2.29 -21.26
N LEU A 175 -6.25 1.51 -20.16
CA LEU A 175 -6.50 2.03 -18.81
C LEU A 175 -5.30 2.82 -18.29
N PHE A 176 -4.08 2.38 -18.62
CA PHE A 176 -2.86 3.10 -18.31
C PHE A 176 -2.87 4.49 -18.94
N GLU A 177 -3.14 4.59 -20.24
CA GLU A 177 -3.25 5.86 -20.97
C GLU A 177 -4.36 6.76 -20.42
N MET A 178 -5.48 6.19 -19.95
CA MET A 178 -6.52 6.96 -19.26
C MET A 178 -6.02 7.57 -17.96
N ALA A 179 -5.20 6.85 -17.20
CA ALA A 179 -4.59 7.36 -15.97
C ALA A 179 -3.63 8.52 -16.27
N LEU A 180 -2.85 8.45 -17.35
CA LEU A 180 -1.93 9.54 -17.73
C LEU A 180 -2.64 10.83 -18.14
N ARG A 181 -3.86 10.75 -18.67
CA ARG A 181 -4.60 11.90 -19.18
C ARG A 181 -5.53 12.55 -18.15
N SER A 182 -5.75 11.91 -17.01
CA SER A 182 -6.70 12.37 -16.00
C SER A 182 -6.13 12.21 -14.60
N GLU A 183 -5.92 13.33 -13.91
CA GLU A 183 -5.47 13.36 -12.51
C GLU A 183 -6.34 12.48 -11.61
N PHE A 184 -7.66 12.44 -11.85
CA PHE A 184 -8.58 11.61 -11.10
C PHE A 184 -8.34 10.10 -11.33
N MET A 185 -8.11 9.69 -12.58
CA MET A 185 -7.80 8.29 -12.90
C MET A 185 -6.42 7.90 -12.36
N HIS A 186 -5.44 8.80 -12.44
CA HIS A 186 -4.12 8.63 -11.84
C HIS A 186 -4.19 8.43 -10.31
N PHE A 187 -4.99 9.26 -9.64
CA PHE A 187 -5.27 9.12 -8.21
C PHE A 187 -5.96 7.79 -7.89
N LEU A 188 -6.95 7.39 -8.70
CA LEU A 188 -7.67 6.13 -8.52
C LEU A 188 -6.75 4.92 -8.70
N GLN A 189 -5.82 4.98 -9.65
CA GLN A 189 -4.79 3.97 -9.85
C GLN A 189 -3.95 3.79 -8.58
N HIS A 190 -3.31 4.86 -8.11
CA HIS A 190 -2.51 4.85 -6.88
C HIS A 190 -3.30 4.38 -5.66
N LEU A 191 -4.52 4.91 -5.48
CA LEU A 191 -5.38 4.54 -4.37
C LEU A 191 -5.75 3.07 -4.42
N SER A 192 -6.07 2.52 -5.60
CA SER A 192 -6.44 1.12 -5.74
C SER A 192 -5.26 0.18 -5.48
N PHE A 193 -4.06 0.51 -5.96
CA PHE A 193 -2.84 -0.23 -5.66
C PHE A 193 -2.53 -0.24 -4.17
N PHE A 194 -2.51 0.93 -3.55
CA PHE A 194 -2.19 1.05 -2.14
C PHE A 194 -3.25 0.40 -1.25
N ALA A 195 -4.55 0.61 -1.53
CA ALA A 195 -5.64 0.02 -0.74
C ALA A 195 -5.68 -1.51 -0.86
N THR A 196 -5.54 -2.05 -2.07
CA THR A 196 -5.52 -3.51 -2.25
C THR A 196 -4.26 -4.15 -1.66
N ALA A 197 -3.10 -3.48 -1.73
CA ALA A 197 -1.89 -3.92 -1.05
C ALA A 197 -2.07 -3.96 0.48
N LEU A 198 -2.70 -2.93 1.08
CA LEU A 198 -3.02 -2.95 2.51
C LEU A 198 -3.92 -4.13 2.88
N PHE A 199 -4.95 -4.43 2.08
CA PHE A 199 -5.81 -5.60 2.31
C PHE A 199 -5.05 -6.91 2.18
N PHE A 200 -4.21 -7.03 1.15
CA PHE A 200 -3.38 -8.19 0.88
C PHE A 200 -2.42 -8.46 2.05
N TRP A 201 -1.59 -7.48 2.41
CA TRP A 201 -0.64 -7.64 3.52
C TRP A 201 -1.33 -7.83 4.87
N GLN A 202 -2.50 -7.20 5.10
CA GLN A 202 -3.31 -7.45 6.29
C GLN A 202 -3.75 -8.92 6.37
N ALA A 203 -4.20 -9.50 5.24
CA ALA A 203 -4.59 -10.91 5.17
C ALA A 203 -3.40 -11.85 5.43
N MET A 204 -2.24 -11.56 4.83
CA MET A 204 -1.05 -12.40 4.93
C MET A 204 -0.37 -12.33 6.32
N LEU A 205 -0.24 -11.13 6.89
CA LEU A 205 0.56 -10.89 8.10
C LEU A 205 -0.26 -10.91 9.39
N CYS A 206 -1.55 -10.54 9.32
CA CYS A 206 -2.44 -10.46 10.48
C CYS A 206 -3.59 -11.48 10.47
N GLY A 207 -3.61 -12.39 9.48
CA GLY A 207 -4.60 -13.45 9.36
C GLY A 207 -4.55 -14.50 10.48
N ALA A 208 -5.60 -15.33 10.55
CA ALA A 208 -5.69 -16.37 11.57
C ALA A 208 -4.63 -17.47 11.35
N GLN A 209 -4.19 -18.12 12.44
CA GLN A 209 -3.20 -19.21 12.40
C GLN A 209 -3.54 -20.29 11.36
N ARG A 210 -4.82 -20.69 11.31
CA ARG A 210 -5.34 -21.71 10.38
C ARG A 210 -5.23 -21.31 8.90
N GLN A 211 -5.16 -20.01 8.60
CA GLN A 211 -5.10 -19.46 7.24
C GLN A 211 -3.67 -19.27 6.73
N ARG A 212 -2.64 -19.55 7.54
CA ARG A 212 -1.24 -19.32 7.15
C ARG A 212 -0.80 -20.13 5.93
N GLY A 213 -1.31 -21.35 5.77
CA GLY A 213 -1.04 -22.15 4.57
C GLY A 213 -1.59 -21.49 3.29
N THR A 214 -2.82 -20.96 3.36
CA THR A 214 -3.41 -20.17 2.28
C THR A 214 -2.61 -18.90 2.03
N ALA A 215 -2.14 -18.21 3.07
CA ALA A 215 -1.33 -17.01 2.92
C ALA A 215 0.02 -17.28 2.20
N VAL A 216 0.68 -18.40 2.49
CA VAL A 216 1.92 -18.80 1.78
C VAL A 216 1.62 -19.09 0.30
N LEU A 217 0.52 -19.80 0.01
CA LEU A 217 0.09 -20.07 -1.36
C LEU A 217 -0.25 -18.78 -2.11
N ASP A 218 -0.98 -17.87 -1.47
CA ASP A 218 -1.39 -16.59 -2.05
C ASP A 218 -0.18 -15.67 -2.33
N LEU A 219 0.81 -15.63 -1.43
CA LEU A 219 2.08 -14.92 -1.67
C LEU A 219 2.85 -15.52 -2.85
N PHE A 220 2.89 -16.85 -2.96
CA PHE A 220 3.50 -17.54 -4.09
C PHE A 220 2.78 -17.23 -5.40
N LEU A 221 1.45 -17.36 -5.43
CA LEU A 221 0.63 -17.02 -6.60
C LEU A 221 0.78 -15.55 -6.99
N THR A 222 0.85 -14.66 -6.01
CA THR A 222 1.09 -13.23 -6.23
C THR A 222 2.43 -13.01 -6.90
N SER A 223 3.50 -13.59 -6.33
CA SER A 223 4.84 -13.54 -6.93
C SER A 223 4.89 -14.12 -8.34
N MET A 224 4.11 -15.17 -8.64
CA MET A 224 4.03 -15.74 -9.98
C MET A 224 3.36 -14.79 -10.98
N HIS A 225 2.18 -14.24 -10.65
CA HIS A 225 1.45 -13.43 -11.63
C HIS A 225 2.07 -12.05 -11.83
N THR A 226 2.66 -11.44 -10.78
CA THR A 226 3.40 -10.18 -10.92
C THR A 226 4.71 -10.40 -11.67
N GLY A 227 5.40 -11.50 -11.38
CA GLY A 227 6.60 -11.92 -12.13
C GLY A 227 6.31 -12.18 -13.60
N LEU A 228 5.17 -12.82 -13.93
CA LEU A 228 4.73 -13.00 -15.31
C LEU A 228 4.50 -11.65 -16.00
N LEU A 229 3.78 -10.73 -15.35
CA LEU A 229 3.54 -9.40 -15.90
C LEU A 229 4.86 -8.64 -16.12
N GLY A 230 5.78 -8.69 -15.16
CA GLY A 230 7.10 -8.06 -15.28
C GLY A 230 7.95 -8.68 -16.39
N ALA A 231 7.97 -10.00 -16.52
CA ALA A 231 8.63 -10.69 -17.62
C ALA A 231 8.03 -10.31 -18.98
N LEU A 232 6.70 -10.22 -19.09
CA LEU A 232 6.02 -9.80 -20.32
C LEU A 232 6.45 -8.38 -20.73
N LEU A 233 6.54 -7.43 -19.79
CA LEU A 233 6.97 -6.06 -20.09
C LEU A 233 8.47 -5.98 -20.41
N THR A 234 9.30 -6.71 -19.66
CA THR A 234 10.77 -6.75 -19.83
C THR A 234 11.16 -7.34 -21.19
N LEU A 235 10.45 -8.38 -21.63
CA LEU A 235 10.78 -9.12 -22.84
C LEU A 235 9.97 -8.64 -24.06
N CYS A 236 9.04 -7.69 -23.88
CA CYS A 236 8.24 -7.16 -24.99
C CYS A 236 9.15 -6.38 -25.95
N PRO A 237 9.22 -6.74 -27.25
CA PRO A 237 9.96 -5.98 -28.24
C PRO A 237 9.17 -4.76 -28.76
N ARG A 238 7.89 -4.61 -28.35
CA ARG A 238 7.01 -3.52 -28.76
C ARG A 238 6.88 -2.49 -27.65
N LEU A 239 6.85 -1.23 -28.05
CA LEU A 239 6.54 -0.13 -27.16
C LEU A 239 5.03 -0.09 -26.89
N LEU A 240 4.64 -0.43 -25.65
CA LEU A 240 3.26 -0.48 -25.18
C LEU A 240 2.81 0.87 -24.59
N TYR A 241 3.74 1.62 -23.97
CA TYR A 241 3.44 2.86 -23.24
C TYR A 241 4.20 4.08 -23.80
N PRO A 242 3.94 4.47 -25.07
CA PRO A 242 4.72 5.51 -25.73
C PRO A 242 4.70 6.86 -25.00
N ALA A 243 3.54 7.27 -24.48
CA ALA A 243 3.40 8.56 -23.79
C ALA A 243 4.24 8.62 -22.51
N GLN A 244 4.25 7.53 -21.73
CA GLN A 244 4.97 7.45 -20.46
C GLN A 244 6.50 7.36 -20.62
N THR A 245 6.95 6.81 -21.74
CA THR A 245 8.39 6.66 -22.04
C THR A 245 8.97 7.82 -22.86
N ALA A 246 8.16 8.85 -23.14
CA ALA A 246 8.52 9.93 -24.07
C ALA A 246 9.74 10.73 -23.61
N TRP A 247 9.99 10.80 -22.31
CA TRP A 247 11.10 11.55 -21.73
C TRP A 247 12.36 10.70 -21.51
N ALA A 248 12.30 9.39 -21.75
CA ALA A 248 13.44 8.46 -21.60
C ALA A 248 14.74 8.93 -22.27
N PRO A 249 14.73 9.54 -23.48
CA PRO A 249 15.95 10.02 -24.12
C PRO A 249 16.74 11.05 -23.31
N LEU A 250 16.08 11.82 -22.44
CA LEU A 250 16.78 12.78 -21.56
C LEU A 250 17.65 12.12 -20.50
N TRP A 251 17.42 10.84 -20.23
CA TRP A 251 18.22 10.01 -19.32
C TRP A 251 19.11 9.01 -20.06
N GLY A 252 19.31 9.20 -21.38
CA GLY A 252 20.16 8.33 -22.20
C GLY A 252 19.56 6.95 -22.47
N LEU A 253 18.26 6.77 -22.25
CA LEU A 253 17.53 5.54 -22.53
C LEU A 253 16.67 5.71 -23.78
N THR A 254 16.54 4.65 -24.58
CA THR A 254 15.46 4.58 -25.56
C THR A 254 14.12 4.37 -24.84
N PRO A 255 12.99 4.79 -25.44
CA PRO A 255 11.67 4.53 -24.87
C PRO A 255 11.38 3.05 -24.61
N LEU A 256 11.89 2.16 -25.47
CA LEU A 256 11.77 0.71 -25.28
C LEU A 256 12.59 0.21 -24.09
N GLU A 257 13.83 0.68 -23.93
CA GLU A 257 14.67 0.31 -22.79
C GLU A 257 14.05 0.75 -21.46
N ASP A 258 13.46 1.96 -21.38
CA ASP A 258 12.78 2.41 -20.16
C ASP A 258 11.56 1.52 -19.81
N GLN A 259 10.79 1.09 -20.82
CA GLN A 259 9.71 0.12 -20.58
C GLN A 259 10.25 -1.21 -20.04
N GLN A 260 11.31 -1.73 -20.66
CA GLN A 260 11.88 -3.03 -20.29
C GLN A 260 12.50 -2.99 -18.89
N LEU A 261 13.17 -1.89 -18.54
CA LEU A 261 13.69 -1.64 -17.20
C LEU A 261 12.57 -1.54 -16.16
N GLY A 262 11.46 -0.87 -16.47
CA GLY A 262 10.29 -0.87 -15.59
C GLY A 262 9.71 -2.26 -15.37
N GLY A 263 9.65 -3.09 -16.42
CA GLY A 263 9.28 -4.50 -16.30
C GLY A 263 10.22 -5.27 -15.37
N LEU A 264 11.53 -5.02 -15.45
CA LEU A 264 12.54 -5.67 -14.63
C LEU A 264 12.43 -5.26 -13.15
N VAL A 265 12.16 -3.98 -12.89
CA VAL A 265 11.90 -3.43 -11.54
C VAL A 265 10.67 -4.07 -10.91
N MET A 266 9.59 -4.25 -11.67
CA MET A 266 8.38 -4.90 -11.18
C MET A 266 8.57 -6.41 -10.97
N TRP A 267 9.51 -7.04 -11.69
CA TRP A 267 9.76 -8.47 -11.54
C TRP A 267 10.68 -8.80 -10.36
N VAL A 268 11.90 -8.26 -10.36
CA VAL A 268 12.98 -8.77 -9.50
C VAL A 268 12.82 -8.30 -8.04
N PRO A 269 12.81 -6.98 -7.75
CA PRO A 269 12.50 -6.46 -6.41
C PRO A 269 11.23 -7.02 -5.78
N ALA A 270 10.11 -6.97 -6.51
CA ALA A 270 8.82 -7.45 -6.01
C ALA A 270 8.87 -8.95 -5.69
N GLY A 271 9.46 -9.74 -6.59
CA GLY A 271 9.67 -11.16 -6.40
C GLY A 271 10.42 -11.48 -5.11
N PHE A 272 11.49 -10.74 -4.78
CA PHE A 272 12.22 -10.92 -3.52
C PHE A 272 11.37 -10.61 -2.29
N VAL A 273 10.54 -9.56 -2.33
CA VAL A 273 9.68 -9.18 -1.22
C VAL A 273 8.60 -10.26 -0.97
N TYR A 274 7.86 -10.64 -2.00
CA TYR A 274 6.77 -11.62 -1.87
C TYR A 274 7.31 -13.02 -1.51
N LEU A 275 8.38 -13.46 -2.17
CA LEU A 275 9.02 -14.75 -1.87
C LEU A 275 9.64 -14.75 -0.47
N GLY A 276 10.33 -13.68 -0.08
CA GLY A 276 10.89 -13.52 1.26
C GLY A 276 9.82 -13.60 2.35
N ALA A 277 8.68 -12.93 2.14
CA ALA A 277 7.54 -13.00 3.05
C ALA A 277 6.94 -14.41 3.11
N ALA A 278 6.80 -15.09 1.97
CA ALA A 278 6.30 -16.47 1.90
C ALA A 278 7.20 -17.44 2.68
N LEU A 279 8.52 -17.34 2.47
CA LEU A 279 9.52 -18.16 3.16
C LEU A 279 9.52 -17.89 4.67
N LEU A 280 9.42 -16.62 5.08
CA LEU A 280 9.34 -16.25 6.50
C LEU A 280 8.08 -16.84 7.16
N LEU A 281 6.91 -16.71 6.52
CA LEU A 281 5.67 -17.28 7.04
C LEU A 281 5.73 -18.80 7.09
N ALA A 282 6.26 -19.46 6.06
CA ALA A 282 6.46 -20.90 6.05
C ALA A 282 7.39 -21.36 7.18
N ALA A 283 8.51 -20.66 7.40
CA ALA A 283 9.43 -20.96 8.50
C ALA A 283 8.76 -20.81 9.88
N ILE A 284 7.91 -19.78 10.07
CA ILE A 284 7.13 -19.60 11.30
C ILE A 284 6.12 -20.74 11.50
N MET A 285 5.47 -21.21 10.43
CA MET A 285 4.54 -22.34 10.49
C MET A 285 5.23 -23.64 10.90
N ILE A 286 6.38 -23.94 10.31
CA ILE A 286 7.15 -25.16 10.61
C ILE A 286 7.58 -25.15 12.08
N ARG A 287 8.14 -24.05 12.58
CA ARG A 287 8.56 -23.91 13.99
C ARG A 287 7.40 -24.03 14.98
N GLY A 288 6.21 -23.56 14.60
CA GLY A 288 5.01 -23.69 15.43
C GLY A 288 4.45 -25.12 15.51
N SER A 289 4.74 -25.95 14.50
CA SER A 289 4.28 -27.35 14.42
C SER A 289 5.18 -28.31 15.21
N THR A 290 6.43 -27.91 15.48
CA THR A 290 7.42 -28.71 16.22
C THR A 290 7.39 -28.48 17.74
N ALA A 291 6.51 -27.63 18.27
CA ALA A 291 6.36 -27.46 19.71
C ALA A 291 5.71 -28.73 20.31
N PRO A 292 6.34 -29.40 21.30
CA PRO A 292 5.84 -30.67 21.80
C PRO A 292 4.44 -30.49 22.41
N ALA A 293 3.48 -31.26 21.90
CA ALA A 293 2.18 -31.41 22.55
C ALA A 293 2.43 -31.96 23.94
N MET A 294 2.26 -31.13 24.96
CA MET A 294 2.30 -31.55 26.36
C MET A 294 1.19 -32.61 26.53
N LYS A 295 1.60 -33.89 26.58
CA LYS A 295 0.69 -35.03 26.76
C LYS A 295 -0.08 -34.81 28.06
N VAL A 296 -1.36 -34.45 27.94
CA VAL A 296 -2.33 -34.57 29.03
C VAL A 296 -2.66 -36.05 29.14
N GLN A 297 -1.80 -36.83 29.81
CA GLN A 297 -2.07 -38.25 30.02
C GLN A 297 -1.67 -38.78 31.40
N ASP A 298 -1.18 -37.95 32.33
CA ASP A 298 -0.82 -38.36 33.69
C ASP A 298 -1.73 -37.73 34.77
N ALA A 299 -3.04 -37.71 34.54
CA ALA A 299 -4.02 -37.28 35.54
C ALA A 299 -5.22 -38.22 35.62
N ILE A 300 -4.96 -39.50 35.90
CA ILE A 300 -5.95 -40.38 36.52
C ILE A 300 -5.28 -41.00 37.75
N PRO A 301 -5.57 -40.54 38.98
CA PRO A 301 -5.24 -41.29 40.18
C PRO A 301 -6.18 -42.50 40.25
N GLY A 302 -5.60 -43.70 40.20
CA GLY A 302 -6.23 -44.94 40.65
C GLY A 302 -5.99 -45.16 42.14
#